data_AF-A0A0S8GJU1-F1
#
_entry.id   AF-A0A0S8GJU1-F1
#
_cell.length_a   1.000
_cell.length_b   1.000
_cell.length_c   1.000
_cell.angle_alpha   90.00
_cell.angle_beta   90.00
_cell.angle_gamma   90.00
#
_symmetry.space_group_name_H-M   'P 1'
#
loop_
_entity.id
_entity.type
_entity.pdbx_description
1 polymer ?
#
loop_
_entity_poly.entity_id
_entity_poly.type
_entity_poly.pdbx_seq_one_letter_code
_entity_poly.pdbx_strand_id
1 'polypeptide(L)'
;MIIITFFVLHAISYTVYSSDSLYRASVVFGRDADVSVTSFGLYDHTGNLLYHAQGLDARTLYVSTTGSVFAVGDTHLCLYTAEGKEMYLEKLNCPNSFGFSPDDSLFFSSDRDGITAYSNQGTVVYALRPGRLFASTEQGELIAIVAVDTVFVYEYGIEKLSTVLATPYARSIVFTDDGMSIIIEEPTGTETIHVPGRIGDEQ
;
A
#
# COMPACT_ATOMS: atom_id res chain seq x y z
N MET A 1 4.87 25.36 50.55
CA MET A 1 4.75 23.95 50.12
C MET A 1 4.58 23.96 48.61
N ILE A 2 5.59 23.55 47.84
CA ILE A 2 5.51 23.50 46.37
C ILE A 2 5.06 22.09 46.02
N ILE A 3 3.89 21.97 45.41
CA ILE A 3 3.40 20.71 44.84
C ILE A 3 3.90 20.68 43.39
N ILE A 4 4.78 19.75 43.08
CA ILE A 4 5.20 19.46 41.70
C ILE A 4 4.32 18.31 41.22
N THR A 5 3.37 18.61 40.33
CA THR A 5 2.54 17.59 39.69
C THR A 5 3.28 17.06 38.46
N PHE A 6 3.73 15.81 38.52
CA PHE A 6 4.23 15.10 37.35
C PHE A 6 3.04 14.52 36.57
N PHE A 7 2.81 15.02 35.36
CA PHE A 7 1.94 14.35 34.40
C PHE A 7 2.79 13.34 33.63
N VAL A 8 2.62 12.05 33.91
CA VAL A 8 3.16 10.99 33.05
C VAL A 8 2.26 10.89 31.82
N LEU A 9 2.61 11.65 30.78
CA LEU A 9 1.91 11.60 29.50
C LEU A 9 2.32 10.34 28.74
N HIS A 10 1.38 9.44 28.50
CA HIS A 10 1.58 8.26 27.66
C HIS A 10 1.54 8.71 26.20
N ALA A 11 2.64 8.55 25.47
CA ALA A 11 2.62 8.70 24.02
C ALA A 11 1.79 7.56 23.42
N ILE A 12 0.95 7.86 22.42
CA ILE A 12 0.26 6.83 21.66
C ILE A 12 1.27 6.26 20.66
N SER A 13 1.54 4.97 20.79
CA SER A 13 2.43 4.25 19.89
C SER A 13 1.78 2.99 19.35
N TYR A 14 2.12 2.64 18.11
CA TYR A 14 1.71 1.40 17.45
C TYR A 14 2.92 0.78 16.74
N THR A 15 2.87 -0.51 16.46
CA THR A 15 3.93 -1.22 15.75
C THR A 15 3.39 -1.76 14.43
N VAL A 16 4.00 -1.33 13.32
CA VAL A 16 3.74 -1.88 11.98
C VAL A 16 4.79 -2.95 11.69
N TYR A 17 4.39 -4.05 11.07
CA TYR A 17 5.29 -5.14 10.65
C TYR A 17 5.30 -5.27 9.14
N SER A 18 6.45 -5.68 8.61
CA SER A 18 6.54 -6.29 7.27
C SER A 18 5.79 -7.62 7.22
N SER A 19 5.39 -8.05 6.03
CA SER A 19 4.61 -9.27 5.82
C SER A 19 5.33 -10.54 6.31
N ASP A 20 6.66 -10.57 6.22
CA ASP A 20 7.52 -11.66 6.74
C ASP A 20 7.97 -11.46 8.20
N SER A 21 7.57 -10.36 8.84
CA SER A 21 7.98 -9.96 10.19
C SER A 21 9.50 -9.77 10.39
N LEU A 22 10.29 -9.61 9.31
CA LEU A 22 11.73 -9.37 9.42
C LEU A 22 12.05 -7.92 9.83
N TYR A 23 11.13 -7.01 9.59
CA TYR A 23 11.21 -5.60 9.95
C TYR A 23 9.96 -5.15 10.69
N ARG A 24 10.14 -4.24 11.66
CA ARG A 24 9.04 -3.57 12.35
C ARG A 24 9.32 -2.08 12.53
N ALA A 25 8.31 -1.24 12.37
CA ALA A 25 8.37 0.18 12.68
C ALA A 25 7.59 0.46 13.97
N SER A 26 8.26 1.03 14.97
CA SER A 26 7.59 1.60 16.15
C SER A 26 7.21 3.04 15.84
N VAL A 27 5.91 3.29 15.74
CA VAL A 27 5.31 4.54 15.27
C VAL A 27 4.79 5.34 16.45
N VAL A 28 5.06 6.64 16.47
CA VAL A 28 4.58 7.57 17.50
C VAL A 28 3.69 8.60 16.85
N PHE A 29 2.51 8.81 17.42
CA PHE A 29 1.54 9.80 16.95
C PHE A 29 1.63 11.11 17.72
N GLY A 30 1.27 12.19 17.01
CA GLY A 30 1.09 13.52 17.58
C GLY A 30 -0.01 13.54 18.64
N ARG A 31 0.04 14.58 19.49
CA ARG A 31 -0.88 14.75 20.62
C ARG A 31 -2.09 15.61 20.29
N ASP A 32 -2.09 16.20 19.10
CA ASP A 32 -3.12 17.16 18.71
C ASP A 32 -4.37 16.44 18.21
N ALA A 33 -5.42 17.21 17.91
CA ALA A 33 -6.67 16.68 17.37
C ALA A 33 -6.47 15.89 16.07
N ASP A 34 -5.32 16.09 15.42
CA ASP A 34 -4.94 15.42 14.20
C ASP A 34 -4.04 14.20 14.51
N VAL A 35 -4.57 13.00 14.29
CA VAL A 35 -3.82 11.76 14.47
C VAL A 35 -2.88 11.61 13.28
N SER A 36 -1.71 12.24 13.37
CA SER A 36 -0.60 12.10 12.43
C SER A 36 0.59 11.42 13.10
N VAL A 37 1.33 10.64 12.33
CA VAL A 37 2.61 10.06 12.71
C VAL A 37 3.63 11.18 12.81
N THR A 38 4.23 11.37 13.97
CA THR A 38 5.27 12.39 14.20
C THR A 38 6.69 11.84 14.10
N SER A 39 6.86 10.56 14.39
CA SER A 39 8.15 9.87 14.32
C SER A 39 7.96 8.36 14.21
N PHE A 40 8.96 7.67 13.69
CA PHE A 40 9.06 6.22 13.81
C PHE A 40 10.51 5.75 13.92
N GLY A 41 10.72 4.63 14.60
CA GLY A 41 11.97 3.88 14.55
C GLY A 41 11.78 2.57 13.79
N LEU A 42 12.65 2.28 12.81
CA LEU A 42 12.66 0.99 12.12
C LEU A 42 13.63 0.04 12.83
N TYR A 43 13.18 -1.19 13.05
CA TYR A 43 13.97 -2.23 13.71
C TYR A 43 14.02 -3.50 12.85
N ASP A 44 15.14 -4.21 12.92
CA ASP A 44 15.23 -5.57 12.40
C ASP A 44 14.55 -6.60 13.32
N HIS A 45 14.47 -7.85 12.86
CA HIS A 45 13.86 -8.96 13.60
C HIS A 45 14.56 -9.29 14.93
N THR A 46 15.84 -8.94 15.07
CA THR A 46 16.58 -9.11 16.32
C THR A 46 16.32 -7.99 17.32
N GLY A 47 15.65 -6.92 16.88
CA GLY A 47 15.28 -5.76 17.68
C GLY A 47 16.33 -4.64 17.67
N ASN A 48 17.32 -4.67 16.76
CA ASN A 48 18.23 -3.55 16.60
C ASN A 48 17.51 -2.41 15.89
N LEU A 49 17.71 -1.18 16.37
CA LEU A 49 17.27 0.02 15.68
C LEU A 49 18.16 0.24 14.44
N LEU A 50 17.56 0.28 13.27
CA LEU A 50 18.23 0.56 12.00
C LEU A 50 18.33 2.08 11.78
N TYR A 51 17.21 2.79 11.89
CA TYR A 51 17.16 4.24 11.84
C TYR A 51 15.92 4.80 12.55
N HIS A 52 15.92 6.11 12.78
CA HIS A 52 14.81 6.83 13.38
C HIS A 52 14.49 8.08 12.54
N ALA A 53 13.22 8.24 12.16
CA ALA A 53 12.71 9.38 11.43
C ALA A 53 11.79 10.23 12.32
N GLN A 54 11.84 11.55 12.16
CA GLN A 54 11.07 12.54 12.94
C GLN A 54 10.54 13.63 12.03
N GLY A 55 9.53 14.36 12.50
CA GLY A 55 8.95 15.48 11.75
C GLY A 55 8.13 15.01 10.56
N LEU A 56 7.56 13.81 10.65
CA LEU A 56 6.69 13.28 9.62
C LEU A 56 5.35 14.02 9.60
N ASP A 57 4.78 14.09 8.40
CA ASP A 57 3.40 14.51 8.16
C ASP A 57 2.63 13.35 7.51
N ALA A 58 2.75 12.16 8.11
CA ALA A 58 2.13 10.94 7.60
C ALA A 58 0.91 10.55 8.45
N ARG A 59 -0.07 9.90 7.83
CA ARG A 59 -1.22 9.26 8.49
C ARG A 59 -0.94 7.81 8.85
N THR A 60 -0.23 7.12 7.96
CA THR A 60 0.07 5.69 8.09
C THR A 60 1.41 5.36 7.46
N LEU A 61 1.96 4.21 7.84
CA LEU A 61 3.20 3.68 7.32
C LEU A 61 2.99 2.24 6.83
N TYR A 62 3.72 1.86 5.80
CA TYR A 62 3.80 0.50 5.27
C TYR A 62 5.27 0.08 5.25
N VAL A 63 5.58 -1.09 5.81
CA VAL A 63 6.96 -1.61 5.93
C VAL A 63 7.10 -2.79 4.97
N SER A 64 8.03 -2.69 4.02
CA SER A 64 8.36 -3.78 3.09
C SER A 64 9.26 -4.83 3.73
N THR A 65 9.27 -6.04 3.18
CA THR A 65 10.26 -7.10 3.49
C THR A 65 11.72 -6.73 3.16
N THR A 66 11.97 -5.60 2.48
CA THR A 66 13.33 -5.12 2.20
C THR A 66 13.83 -4.08 3.21
N GLY A 67 13.02 -3.73 4.21
CA GLY A 67 13.34 -2.70 5.20
C GLY A 67 13.06 -1.27 4.72
N SER A 68 12.45 -1.11 3.54
CA SER A 68 11.96 0.19 3.08
C SER A 68 10.59 0.52 3.69
N VAL A 69 10.32 1.79 3.98
CA VAL A 69 9.07 2.26 4.59
C VAL A 69 8.40 3.31 3.71
N PHE A 70 7.15 3.04 3.32
CA PHE A 70 6.30 4.01 2.63
C PHE A 70 5.45 4.77 3.65
N ALA A 71 5.62 6.08 3.71
CA ALA A 71 4.88 6.97 4.59
C ALA A 71 3.83 7.74 3.79
N VAL A 72 2.56 7.54 4.13
CA VAL A 72 1.41 8.10 3.41
C VAL A 72 0.82 9.23 4.25
N GLY A 73 0.92 10.46 3.76
CA GLY A 73 0.22 11.63 4.30
C GLY A 73 -1.09 11.94 3.58
N ASP A 74 -1.73 13.05 3.94
CA ASP A 74 -3.00 13.47 3.31
C ASP A 74 -2.80 13.92 1.84
N THR A 75 -1.62 14.42 1.52
CA THR A 75 -1.32 15.01 0.20
C THR A 75 0.03 14.59 -0.36
N HIS A 76 0.73 13.64 0.27
CA HIS A 76 2.05 13.23 -0.19
C HIS A 76 2.37 11.79 0.19
N LEU A 77 3.20 11.17 -0.64
CA LEU A 77 3.80 9.88 -0.39
C LEU A 77 5.32 10.06 -0.30
N CYS A 78 5.91 9.60 0.79
CA CYS A 78 7.36 9.54 0.97
C CYS A 78 7.81 8.08 1.09
N LEU A 79 9.03 7.81 0.63
CA LEU A 79 9.74 6.56 0.85
C LEU A 79 10.96 6.82 1.73
N TYR A 80 11.14 5.98 2.74
CA TYR A 80 12.36 5.86 3.52
C TYR A 80 13.06 4.57 3.11
N THR A 81 14.27 4.66 2.57
CA THR A 81 15.04 3.45 2.20
C THR A 81 15.43 2.65 3.45
N ALA A 82 15.97 1.44 3.27
CA ALA A 82 16.47 0.63 4.37
C ALA A 82 17.56 1.33 5.22
N GLU A 83 18.29 2.28 4.62
CA GLU A 83 19.30 3.12 5.27
C GLU A 83 18.72 4.39 5.91
N GLY A 84 17.39 4.58 5.84
CA GLY A 84 16.70 5.73 6.41
C GLY A 84 16.75 7.00 5.56
N LYS A 85 17.13 6.91 4.28
CA LYS A 85 17.10 8.06 3.37
C LYS A 85 15.65 8.35 2.96
N GLU A 86 15.18 9.56 3.25
CA GLU A 86 13.88 10.05 2.81
C GLU A 86 13.91 10.47 1.32
N MET A 87 12.85 10.09 0.60
CA MET A 87 12.58 10.47 -0.77
C MET A 87 11.11 10.81 -0.94
N TYR A 88 10.83 12.03 -1.40
CA TYR A 88 9.49 12.41 -1.83
C TYR A 88 9.15 11.73 -3.16
N LEU A 89 8.05 10.98 -3.21
CA LEU A 89 7.65 10.24 -4.41
C LEU A 89 6.61 11.03 -5.23
N GLU A 90 5.49 11.39 -4.60
CA GLU A 90 4.40 12.06 -5.30
C GLU A 90 3.55 12.95 -4.38
N LYS A 91 2.81 13.84 -5.04
CA LYS A 91 1.71 14.57 -4.42
C LYS A 91 0.42 13.78 -4.63
N LEU A 92 -0.23 13.40 -3.54
CA LEU A 92 -1.48 12.63 -3.58
C LEU A 92 -2.69 13.56 -3.75
N ASN A 93 -3.66 13.13 -4.54
CA ASN A 93 -4.93 13.82 -4.79
C ASN A 93 -6.11 12.98 -4.28
N CYS A 94 -6.54 13.20 -3.04
CA CYS A 94 -7.54 12.38 -2.35
C CYS A 94 -7.12 10.90 -2.28
N PRO A 95 -6.07 10.59 -1.52
CA PRO A 95 -5.59 9.22 -1.37
C PRO A 95 -6.68 8.28 -0.86
N ASN A 96 -6.70 7.07 -1.42
CA ASN A 96 -7.80 6.13 -1.25
C ASN A 96 -7.34 4.75 -0.74
N SER A 97 -6.43 4.09 -1.45
CA SER A 97 -5.99 2.74 -1.12
C SER A 97 -4.49 2.55 -1.35
N PHE A 98 -3.86 1.70 -0.54
CA PHE A 98 -2.44 1.44 -0.56
C PHE A 98 -2.16 0.01 -0.15
N GLY A 99 -1.09 -0.57 -0.67
CA GLY A 99 -0.69 -1.91 -0.29
C GLY A 99 0.48 -2.43 -1.12
N PHE A 100 1.07 -3.53 -0.67
CA PHE A 100 2.12 -4.22 -1.41
C PHE A 100 1.54 -5.25 -2.38
N SER A 101 2.31 -5.59 -3.42
CA SER A 101 2.14 -6.87 -4.12
C SER A 101 2.38 -8.04 -3.14
N PRO A 102 1.90 -9.27 -3.44
CA PRO A 102 2.05 -10.42 -2.54
C PRO A 102 3.50 -10.75 -2.15
N ASP A 103 4.45 -10.44 -3.02
CA ASP A 103 5.90 -10.65 -2.83
C ASP A 103 6.63 -9.40 -2.30
N ASP A 104 5.90 -8.35 -1.92
CA ASP A 104 6.44 -7.07 -1.44
C ASP A 104 7.37 -6.34 -2.44
N SER A 105 7.41 -6.75 -3.71
CA SER A 105 8.30 -6.14 -4.72
C SER A 105 7.80 -4.78 -5.22
N LEU A 106 6.47 -4.56 -5.18
CA LEU A 106 5.81 -3.33 -5.56
C LEU A 106 4.96 -2.76 -4.43
N PHE A 107 5.00 -1.45 -4.24
CA PHE A 107 4.05 -0.70 -3.43
C PHE A 107 3.09 0.07 -4.32
N PHE A 108 1.80 -0.13 -4.14
CA PHE A 108 0.74 0.55 -4.86
C PHE A 108 0.23 1.74 -4.05
N SER A 109 0.11 2.89 -4.71
CA SER A 109 -0.67 4.03 -4.25
C SER A 109 -1.84 4.26 -5.19
N SER A 110 -3.03 4.41 -4.62
CA SER A 110 -4.25 4.77 -5.34
C SER A 110 -4.81 6.08 -4.80
N ASP A 111 -5.08 6.99 -5.72
CA ASP A 111 -5.76 8.25 -5.46
C ASP A 111 -6.72 8.60 -6.62
N ARG A 112 -7.18 9.85 -6.69
CA ARG A 112 -8.09 10.28 -7.76
C ARG A 112 -7.44 10.33 -9.14
N ASP A 113 -6.12 10.52 -9.20
CA ASP A 113 -5.38 10.69 -10.45
C ASP A 113 -4.98 9.34 -11.07
N GLY A 114 -4.87 8.28 -10.26
CA GLY A 114 -4.59 6.95 -10.78
C GLY A 114 -4.24 5.91 -9.73
N ILE A 115 -3.67 4.82 -10.22
CA ILE A 115 -2.92 3.87 -9.40
C ILE A 115 -1.48 3.87 -9.88
N THR A 116 -0.54 4.19 -9.00
CA THR A 116 0.90 4.16 -9.28
C THR A 116 1.54 3.02 -8.49
N ALA A 117 2.33 2.19 -9.17
CA ALA A 117 3.12 1.13 -8.54
C ALA A 117 4.59 1.53 -8.49
N TYR A 118 5.19 1.44 -7.31
CA TYR A 118 6.57 1.80 -7.04
C TYR A 118 7.38 0.57 -6.69
N SER A 119 8.62 0.49 -7.15
CA SER A 119 9.58 -0.45 -6.57
C SER A 119 9.95 -0.05 -5.15
N ASN A 120 10.57 -0.96 -4.39
CA ASN A 120 11.14 -0.65 -3.06
C ASN A 120 12.24 0.43 -3.08
N GLN A 121 12.69 0.87 -4.25
CA GLN A 121 13.64 1.97 -4.43
C GLN A 121 12.96 3.29 -4.85
N GLY A 122 11.63 3.32 -4.91
CA GLY A 122 10.84 4.50 -5.26
C GLY A 122 10.74 4.76 -6.77
N THR A 123 11.17 3.82 -7.61
CA THR A 123 11.02 3.94 -9.06
C THR A 123 9.58 3.60 -9.46
N VAL A 124 8.93 4.45 -10.25
CA VAL A 124 7.63 4.14 -10.85
C VAL A 124 7.80 2.97 -11.83
N VAL A 125 7.07 1.88 -11.57
CA VAL A 125 7.02 0.69 -12.43
C VAL A 125 5.77 0.74 -13.32
N TYR A 126 4.62 1.09 -12.73
CA TYR A 126 3.36 1.23 -13.46
C TYR A 126 2.66 2.52 -13.09
N ALA A 127 1.99 3.12 -14.08
CA ALA A 127 1.04 4.21 -13.93
C ALA A 127 -0.26 3.79 -14.63
N LEU A 128 -1.29 3.50 -13.84
CA LEU A 128 -2.51 2.84 -14.26
C LEU A 128 -3.72 3.75 -14.03
N ARG A 129 -4.85 3.38 -14.62
CA ARG A 129 -6.10 4.13 -14.51
C ARG A 129 -6.56 4.26 -13.05
N PRO A 130 -7.33 5.31 -12.73
CA PRO A 130 -7.97 5.43 -11.42
C PRO A 130 -8.86 4.23 -11.11
N GLY A 131 -8.83 3.82 -9.85
CA GLY A 131 -9.65 2.73 -9.34
C GLY A 131 -9.84 2.85 -7.84
N ARG A 132 -10.89 2.22 -7.32
CA ARG A 132 -11.21 2.24 -5.89
C ARG A 132 -10.69 1.02 -5.14
N LEU A 133 -10.48 -0.09 -5.85
CA LEU A 133 -9.88 -1.32 -5.34
C LEU A 133 -8.89 -1.83 -6.37
N PHE A 134 -7.85 -2.52 -5.91
CA PHE A 134 -6.91 -3.20 -6.77
C PHE A 134 -6.40 -4.49 -6.12
N ALA A 135 -5.94 -5.41 -6.95
CA ALA A 135 -5.19 -6.59 -6.56
C ALA A 135 -4.06 -6.82 -7.58
N SER A 136 -3.03 -7.55 -7.17
CA SER A 136 -1.94 -7.95 -8.06
C SER A 136 -1.48 -9.37 -7.74
N THR A 137 -0.84 -10.01 -8.71
CA THR A 137 0.00 -11.19 -8.48
C THR A 137 1.40 -10.75 -8.04
N GLU A 138 2.29 -11.71 -7.74
CA GLU A 138 3.72 -11.44 -7.53
C GLU A 138 4.28 -10.56 -8.65
N GLN A 139 5.17 -9.63 -8.30
CA GLN A 139 5.83 -8.70 -9.23
C GLN A 139 4.88 -7.81 -10.06
N GLY A 140 3.58 -7.84 -9.77
CA GLY A 140 2.57 -7.16 -10.57
C GLY A 140 2.53 -7.64 -12.02
N GLU A 141 2.77 -8.94 -12.27
CA GLU A 141 2.59 -9.51 -13.62
C GLU A 141 1.16 -9.27 -14.11
N LEU A 142 0.18 -9.60 -13.26
CA LEU A 142 -1.22 -9.26 -13.45
C LEU A 142 -1.65 -8.23 -12.40
N ILE A 143 -2.41 -7.24 -12.84
CA ILE A 143 -2.99 -6.21 -11.96
C ILE A 143 -4.44 -6.04 -12.35
N ALA A 144 -5.34 -6.21 -11.39
CA ALA A 144 -6.77 -5.97 -11.58
C ALA A 144 -7.19 -4.72 -10.81
N ILE A 145 -7.97 -3.86 -11.46
CA ILE A 145 -8.45 -2.60 -10.91
C ILE A 145 -9.96 -2.56 -11.03
N VAL A 146 -10.64 -2.32 -9.91
CA VAL A 146 -12.07 -2.01 -9.91
C VAL A 146 -12.22 -0.49 -9.95
N ALA A 147 -12.84 0.02 -11.02
CA ALA A 147 -13.28 1.41 -11.09
C ALA A 147 -14.68 1.56 -10.44
N VAL A 148 -15.61 2.26 -11.10
CA VAL A 148 -16.98 2.42 -10.58
C VAL A 148 -17.75 1.09 -10.70
N ASP A 149 -17.91 0.60 -11.93
CA ASP A 149 -18.67 -0.59 -12.29
C ASP A 149 -17.89 -1.50 -13.25
N THR A 150 -16.62 -1.20 -13.50
CA THR A 150 -15.81 -1.87 -14.50
C THR A 150 -14.53 -2.39 -13.86
N VAL A 151 -14.16 -3.61 -14.22
CA VAL A 151 -12.87 -4.20 -13.90
C VAL A 151 -11.96 -4.13 -15.10
N PHE A 152 -10.78 -3.56 -14.88
CA PHE A 152 -9.69 -3.56 -15.84
C PHE A 152 -8.63 -4.54 -15.36
N VAL A 153 -8.13 -5.39 -16.26
CA VAL A 153 -7.01 -6.28 -15.99
C VAL A 153 -5.86 -5.88 -16.89
N TYR A 154 -4.68 -5.72 -16.30
CA TYR A 154 -3.44 -5.42 -16.97
C TYR A 154 -2.50 -6.61 -16.82
N GLU A 155 -1.73 -6.88 -17.88
CA GLU A 155 -0.62 -7.81 -17.87
C GLU A 155 0.64 -7.05 -18.26
N TYR A 156 1.63 -7.01 -17.38
CA TYR A 156 2.86 -6.21 -17.53
C TYR A 156 2.56 -4.74 -17.89
N GLY A 157 1.52 -4.17 -17.26
CA GLY A 157 1.08 -2.78 -17.48
C GLY A 157 0.26 -2.54 -18.76
N ILE A 158 -0.01 -3.56 -19.56
CA ILE A 158 -0.82 -3.46 -20.79
C ILE A 158 -2.24 -3.97 -20.49
N GLU A 159 -3.25 -3.17 -20.79
CA GLU A 159 -4.65 -3.56 -20.61
C GLU A 159 -5.00 -4.77 -21.48
N LYS A 160 -5.53 -5.82 -20.83
CA LYS A 160 -5.88 -7.11 -21.42
C LYS A 160 -7.37 -7.35 -21.49
N LEU A 161 -8.06 -6.91 -20.45
CA LEU A 161 -9.48 -7.13 -20.26
C LEU A 161 -10.11 -5.88 -19.66
N SER A 162 -11.31 -5.56 -20.14
CA SER A 162 -12.21 -4.62 -19.50
C SER A 162 -13.59 -5.24 -19.50
N THR A 163 -14.18 -5.47 -18.32
CA THR A 163 -15.52 -6.04 -18.19
C THR A 163 -16.35 -5.28 -17.17
N VAL A 164 -17.64 -5.12 -17.46
CA VAL A 164 -18.60 -4.47 -16.55
C VAL A 164 -19.07 -5.49 -15.53
N LEU A 165 -19.06 -5.10 -14.27
CA LEU A 165 -19.55 -5.88 -13.14
C LEU A 165 -21.07 -5.95 -13.14
N ALA A 166 -21.61 -7.02 -12.57
CA ALA A 166 -23.04 -7.13 -12.31
C ALA A 166 -23.54 -6.02 -11.37
N THR A 167 -22.67 -5.50 -10.50
CA THR A 167 -22.97 -4.41 -9.56
C THR A 167 -21.76 -3.50 -9.33
N PRO A 168 -21.96 -2.18 -9.15
CA PRO A 168 -20.88 -1.24 -8.85
C PRO A 168 -20.35 -1.37 -7.41
N TYR A 169 -20.89 -2.27 -6.58
CA TYR A 169 -20.63 -2.31 -5.14
C TYR A 169 -19.60 -3.37 -4.69
N ALA A 170 -18.61 -3.72 -5.53
CA ALA A 170 -17.49 -4.57 -5.11
C ALA A 170 -16.85 -4.09 -3.80
N ARG A 171 -16.54 -5.03 -2.89
CA ARG A 171 -15.97 -4.79 -1.56
C ARG A 171 -14.52 -5.24 -1.47
N SER A 172 -14.16 -6.28 -2.20
CA SER A 172 -12.81 -6.78 -2.31
C SER A 172 -12.59 -7.35 -3.71
N ILE A 173 -11.31 -7.48 -4.07
CA ILE A 173 -10.86 -8.09 -5.31
C ILE A 173 -9.60 -8.88 -4.97
N VAL A 174 -9.53 -10.12 -5.44
CA VAL A 174 -8.36 -10.99 -5.29
C VAL A 174 -8.17 -11.83 -6.54
N PHE A 175 -6.93 -12.15 -6.88
CA PHE A 175 -6.65 -13.18 -7.87
C PHE A 175 -6.75 -14.56 -7.22
N THR A 176 -7.13 -15.57 -8.00
CA THR A 176 -6.90 -16.96 -7.64
C THR A 176 -5.40 -17.28 -7.65
N ASP A 177 -4.99 -18.31 -6.92
CA ASP A 177 -3.56 -18.69 -6.80
C ASP A 177 -2.92 -19.01 -8.17
N ASP A 178 -3.69 -19.51 -9.14
CA ASP A 178 -3.24 -19.77 -10.51
C ASP A 178 -3.19 -18.51 -11.41
N GLY A 179 -3.71 -17.39 -10.92
CA GLY A 179 -3.86 -16.13 -11.66
C GLY A 179 -4.84 -16.20 -12.83
N MET A 180 -5.58 -17.30 -12.99
CA MET A 180 -6.48 -17.51 -14.13
C MET A 180 -7.85 -16.86 -13.93
N SER A 181 -8.17 -16.49 -12.70
CA SER A 181 -9.44 -15.84 -12.36
C SER A 181 -9.27 -14.74 -11.33
N ILE A 182 -10.24 -13.84 -11.31
CA ILE A 182 -10.40 -12.79 -10.33
C ILE A 182 -11.70 -13.06 -9.58
N ILE A 183 -11.62 -13.05 -8.26
CA ILE A 183 -12.76 -13.19 -7.35
C ILE A 183 -13.10 -11.81 -6.81
N ILE A 184 -14.37 -11.41 -6.96
CA ILE A 184 -14.88 -10.11 -6.51
C ILE A 184 -15.98 -10.36 -5.50
N GLU A 185 -15.78 -9.88 -4.28
CA GLU A 185 -16.83 -9.95 -3.26
C GLU A 185 -17.78 -8.76 -3.37
N GLU A 186 -19.06 -9.03 -3.31
CA GLU A 186 -20.14 -8.08 -3.43
C GLU A 186 -21.06 -8.17 -2.20
N PRO A 187 -21.96 -7.20 -1.97
CA PRO A 187 -22.88 -7.26 -0.83
C PRO A 187 -23.79 -8.51 -0.82
N THR A 188 -24.06 -9.08 -2.00
CA THR A 188 -25.02 -10.16 -2.21
C THR A 188 -24.39 -11.49 -2.62
N GLY A 189 -23.07 -11.55 -2.82
CA GLY A 189 -22.40 -12.76 -3.29
C GLY A 189 -21.00 -12.49 -3.82
N THR A 190 -20.61 -13.28 -4.81
CA THR A 190 -19.29 -13.23 -5.43
C THR A 190 -19.44 -13.31 -6.94
N GLU A 191 -18.72 -12.46 -7.66
CA GLU A 191 -18.55 -12.54 -9.11
C GLU A 191 -17.15 -13.08 -9.43
N THR A 192 -17.05 -14.01 -10.38
CA THR A 192 -15.77 -14.55 -10.85
C THR A 192 -15.55 -14.16 -12.31
N ILE A 193 -14.42 -13.53 -12.58
CA ILE A 193 -14.01 -13.13 -13.94
C ILE A 193 -12.81 -13.97 -14.36
N HIS A 194 -12.90 -14.63 -15.52
CA HIS A 194 -11.77 -15.35 -16.09
C HIS A 194 -10.82 -14.39 -16.81
N VAL A 195 -9.53 -14.54 -16.53
CA VAL A 195 -8.47 -13.78 -17.19
C VAL A 195 -8.12 -14.50 -18.50
N PRO A 196 -8.09 -13.80 -19.65
CA PRO A 196 -7.64 -14.38 -20.92
C PRO A 196 -6.21 -14.97 -20.81
N GLY A 197 -5.86 -15.92 -21.68
CA GLY A 197 -4.53 -16.56 -21.70
C GLY A 197 -3.37 -15.55 -21.71
N ARG A 198 -2.24 -15.94 -21.12
CA ARG A 198 -1.10 -15.02 -20.88
C ARG A 198 -0.36 -14.70 -22.18
N ILE A 199 0.30 -13.54 -22.23
CA ILE A 199 1.26 -13.22 -23.30
C ILE A 199 2.37 -14.26 -23.28
N GLY A 200 2.33 -15.20 -24.23
CA GLY A 200 3.36 -16.25 -24.37
C GLY A 200 2.82 -17.67 -24.42
N ASP A 201 1.54 -17.89 -24.07
CA ASP A 201 0.92 -19.23 -24.12
C ASP A 201 0.54 -19.68 -25.55
N GLU A 202 0.67 -18.81 -26.55
CA GLU A 202 0.57 -19.15 -27.97
C GLU A 202 1.96 -19.51 -28.54
N GLN A 203 2.49 -20.69 -28.17
CA GLN A 203 3.63 -21.32 -28.86
C GLN A 203 3.41 -22.82 -29.07
#